data_AF-A0A1Q6M9L2-F1
#
_entry.id   AF-A0A1Q6M9L2-F1
#
_cell.length_a   1.000
_cell.length_b   1.000
_cell.length_c   1.000
_cell.angle_alpha   90.00
_cell.angle_beta   90.00
_cell.angle_gamma   90.00
#
_symmetry.space_group_name_H-M   'P 1'
#
loop_
_entity.id
_entity.type
_entity.pdbx_description
1 polymer ?
#
loop_
_entity_poly.entity_id
_entity_poly.type
_entity_poly.pdbx_seq_one_letter_code
_entity_poly.pdbx_strand_id
1 'polypeptide(L)'
;MDDLKKAYSDVLTDSRDTLRKCFNELNSKLNERYIFLIDEWDVIFREEEYNTKLCDEYTELLRNLFKSSNVSSCIDLVYMTGILPIRTQSTLNMFTEYNMLDSFPIESYVGLIETEVIGLCNKYNRDFNEIKKWYKGYILNGISLYNPISVVESIFQNECDEYWNKTSSIETLTDYMNYDNGKLKDIICKVLLGEKAKVNVRKFENDLTKVNSSDSALTILIHLDYLAYDKKLKVCYIPNYEIKKEFERALKKLNWKEIYNPISNSKKLYEETLKGNVEFINKTLDENHKDLAGPFNKNKEDILGVIVEISYYNAKQFYNIKKEDTSILGRSDLSFIP
;
A
#
# COMPACT_ATOMS: atom_id res chain seq x y z
N MET A 1 -14.63 27.31 -14.47
CA MET A 1 -15.70 28.31 -14.28
C MET A 1 -16.56 28.45 -15.52
N ASP A 2 -15.96 28.40 -16.70
CA ASP A 2 -16.66 28.53 -17.98
C ASP A 2 -17.77 27.49 -18.14
N ASP A 3 -17.57 26.25 -17.71
CA ASP A 3 -18.61 25.21 -17.77
C ASP A 3 -19.86 25.56 -16.95
N LEU A 4 -19.69 26.12 -15.75
CA LEU A 4 -20.82 26.53 -14.91
C LEU A 4 -21.57 27.71 -15.56
N LYS A 5 -20.84 28.68 -16.12
CA LYS A 5 -21.44 29.81 -16.83
C LYS A 5 -22.16 29.38 -18.10
N LYS A 6 -21.64 28.36 -18.80
CA LYS A 6 -22.29 27.76 -19.97
C LYS A 6 -23.57 27.02 -19.59
N ALA A 7 -23.57 26.31 -18.46
CA ALA A 7 -24.74 25.58 -17.99
C ALA A 7 -25.84 26.50 -17.44
N TYR A 8 -25.47 27.63 -16.84
CA TYR A 8 -26.38 28.57 -16.18
C TYR A 8 -26.22 30.00 -16.71
N SER A 9 -26.21 30.18 -18.03
CA SER A 9 -25.99 31.47 -18.69
C SER A 9 -27.02 32.55 -18.32
N ASP A 10 -28.23 32.12 -17.98
CA ASP A 10 -29.35 33.00 -17.64
C ASP A 10 -29.26 33.53 -16.20
N VAL A 11 -28.44 32.89 -15.37
CA VAL A 11 -28.23 33.24 -13.96
C VAL A 11 -26.88 33.90 -13.75
N LEU A 12 -25.81 33.34 -14.33
CA LEU A 12 -24.43 33.76 -14.12
C LEU A 12 -23.96 34.70 -15.25
N THR A 13 -24.22 36.00 -15.09
CA THR A 13 -24.00 36.99 -16.15
C THR A 13 -22.67 37.77 -16.06
N ASP A 14 -21.92 37.71 -14.95
CA ASP A 14 -20.68 38.48 -14.78
C ASP A 14 -19.42 37.65 -15.12
N SER A 15 -18.40 38.33 -15.66
CA SER A 15 -17.13 37.74 -16.05
C SER A 15 -16.18 37.51 -14.86
N ARG A 16 -16.38 38.17 -13.71
CA ARG A 16 -15.42 38.22 -12.58
C ARG A 16 -15.86 37.49 -11.29
N ASP A 17 -16.64 36.43 -11.42
CA ASP A 17 -17.10 35.66 -10.26
C ASP A 17 -16.13 34.55 -9.83
N THR A 18 -16.02 34.38 -8.52
CA THR A 18 -15.37 33.22 -7.90
C THR A 18 -16.38 32.07 -7.82
N LEU A 19 -15.90 30.82 -7.77
CA LEU A 19 -16.77 29.62 -7.65
C LEU A 19 -17.81 29.77 -6.54
N ARG A 20 -17.37 30.22 -5.37
CA ARG A 20 -18.25 30.51 -4.22
C ARG A 20 -19.38 31.49 -4.58
N LYS A 21 -19.10 32.59 -5.29
CA LYS A 21 -20.13 33.56 -5.65
C LYS A 21 -21.16 32.94 -6.60
N CYS A 22 -20.70 32.18 -7.58
CA CYS A 22 -21.57 31.49 -8.51
C CYS A 22 -22.53 30.54 -7.80
N PHE A 23 -22.03 29.67 -6.91
CA PHE A 23 -22.89 28.72 -6.19
C PHE A 23 -23.90 29.41 -5.27
N ASN A 24 -23.53 30.52 -4.63
CA ASN A 24 -24.46 31.30 -3.81
C ASN A 24 -25.53 31.98 -4.66
N GLU A 25 -25.16 32.53 -5.81
CA GLU A 25 -26.10 33.18 -6.70
C GLU A 25 -27.10 32.17 -7.27
N LEU A 26 -26.60 31.03 -7.76
CA LEU A 26 -27.44 29.95 -8.26
C LEU A 26 -28.39 29.43 -7.18
N ASN A 27 -27.90 29.18 -5.96
CA ASN A 27 -28.76 28.81 -4.85
C ASN A 27 -29.81 29.89 -4.53
N SER A 28 -29.44 31.17 -4.55
CA SER A 28 -30.39 32.25 -4.24
C SER A 28 -31.50 32.39 -5.29
N LYS A 29 -31.20 32.11 -6.57
CA LYS A 29 -32.15 32.27 -7.69
C LYS A 29 -32.94 30.99 -8.00
N LEU A 30 -32.31 29.83 -7.87
CA LEU A 30 -32.88 28.54 -8.25
C LEU A 30 -33.32 27.70 -7.04
N ASN A 31 -32.92 28.10 -5.83
CA ASN A 31 -33.12 27.33 -4.59
C ASN A 31 -32.55 25.89 -4.67
N GLU A 32 -31.50 25.71 -5.48
CA GLU A 32 -30.83 24.43 -5.69
C GLU A 32 -29.65 24.23 -4.73
N ARG A 33 -29.45 22.98 -4.32
CA ARG A 33 -28.33 22.54 -3.50
C ARG A 33 -27.43 21.59 -4.28
N TYR A 34 -26.15 21.55 -3.95
CA TYR A 34 -25.12 20.91 -4.77
C TYR A 34 -24.49 19.70 -4.09
N ILE A 35 -24.18 18.70 -4.89
CA ILE A 35 -23.31 17.58 -4.54
C ILE A 35 -21.99 17.76 -5.29
N PHE A 36 -20.88 17.76 -4.56
CA PHE A 36 -19.54 17.80 -5.13
C PHE A 36 -18.91 16.41 -5.06
N LEU A 37 -18.45 15.91 -6.21
CA LEU A 37 -17.65 14.69 -6.31
C LEU A 37 -16.26 15.09 -6.82
N ILE A 38 -15.24 14.92 -5.99
CA ILE A 38 -13.85 15.27 -6.34
C ILE A 38 -13.01 14.01 -6.28
N ASP A 39 -12.59 13.53 -7.45
CA ASP A 39 -11.62 12.46 -7.52
C ASP A 39 -10.19 13.01 -7.37
N GLU A 40 -9.32 12.22 -6.75
CA GLU A 40 -7.94 12.54 -6.44
C GLU A 40 -7.72 13.98 -5.91
N TRP A 41 -8.48 14.37 -4.87
CA TRP A 41 -8.40 15.70 -4.29
C TRP A 41 -6.98 16.09 -3.86
N ASP A 42 -6.15 15.09 -3.53
CA ASP A 42 -4.79 15.23 -3.03
C ASP A 42 -3.71 15.32 -4.12
N VAL A 43 -4.08 15.29 -5.42
CA VAL A 43 -3.12 15.29 -6.54
C VAL A 43 -2.10 16.43 -6.47
N ILE A 44 -2.55 17.64 -6.14
CA ILE A 44 -1.67 18.81 -5.99
C ILE A 44 -0.65 18.60 -4.86
N PHE A 45 -1.05 17.97 -3.76
CA PHE A 45 -0.13 17.70 -2.65
C PHE A 45 0.87 16.59 -2.94
N ARG A 46 0.60 15.72 -3.93
CA ARG A 46 1.51 14.65 -4.35
C ARG A 46 2.48 15.12 -5.42
N GLU A 47 1.98 15.80 -6.45
CA GLU A 47 2.78 16.19 -7.61
C GLU A 47 3.57 17.49 -7.37
N GLU A 48 3.05 18.38 -6.52
CA GLU A 48 3.60 19.71 -6.27
C GLU A 48 3.96 19.89 -4.78
N GLU A 49 4.40 18.80 -4.12
CA GLU A 49 4.63 18.74 -2.67
C GLU A 49 5.61 19.80 -2.14
N TYR A 50 6.59 20.21 -2.94
CA TYR A 50 7.57 21.26 -2.59
C TYR A 50 7.12 22.67 -2.97
N ASN A 51 6.02 22.81 -3.73
CA ASN A 51 5.43 24.09 -4.10
C ASN A 51 4.44 24.54 -3.02
N THR A 52 4.98 24.95 -1.87
CA THR A 52 4.19 25.33 -0.68
C THR A 52 3.15 26.39 -1.01
N LYS A 53 3.50 27.36 -1.86
CA LYS A 53 2.58 28.41 -2.30
C LYS A 53 1.36 27.84 -3.02
N LEU A 54 1.54 26.92 -3.98
CA LEU A 54 0.43 26.30 -4.70
C LEU A 54 -0.43 25.42 -3.78
N CYS A 55 0.21 24.65 -2.90
CA CYS A 55 -0.49 23.83 -1.89
C CYS A 55 -1.34 24.70 -0.95
N ASP A 56 -0.82 25.87 -0.53
CA ASP A 56 -1.55 26.82 0.31
C ASP A 56 -2.71 27.47 -0.46
N GLU A 57 -2.50 27.90 -1.70
CA GLU A 57 -3.55 28.45 -2.58
C GLU A 57 -4.68 27.44 -2.83
N TYR A 58 -4.34 26.18 -3.05
CA TYR A 58 -5.31 25.10 -3.23
C TYR A 58 -6.08 24.79 -1.93
N THR A 59 -5.39 24.77 -0.78
CA THR A 59 -6.04 24.63 0.54
C THR A 59 -7.03 25.77 0.80
N GLU A 60 -6.65 27.00 0.46
CA GLU A 60 -7.51 28.17 0.57
C GLU A 60 -8.71 28.09 -0.39
N LEU A 61 -8.53 27.58 -1.60
CA LEU A 61 -9.63 27.33 -2.54
C LEU A 61 -10.66 26.37 -1.93
N LEU A 62 -10.23 25.20 -1.45
CA LEU A 62 -11.11 24.20 -0.84
C LEU A 62 -11.82 24.75 0.40
N ARG A 63 -11.10 25.50 1.25
CA ARG A 63 -11.68 26.14 2.43
C ARG A 63 -12.75 27.17 2.05
N ASN A 64 -12.47 28.02 1.07
CA ASN A 64 -13.41 29.05 0.65
C ASN A 64 -14.66 28.47 -0.01
N LEU A 65 -14.51 27.34 -0.70
CA LEU A 65 -15.62 26.64 -1.34
C LEU A 65 -16.51 25.91 -0.33
N PHE A 66 -15.93 25.24 0.68
CA PHE A 66 -16.69 24.31 1.51
C PHE A 66 -16.92 24.75 2.97
N LYS A 67 -16.05 25.61 3.52
CA LYS A 67 -16.13 26.04 4.93
C LYS A 67 -16.90 27.34 5.12
N SER A 68 -16.96 28.19 4.10
CA SER A 68 -17.58 29.50 4.26
C SER A 68 -19.09 29.35 4.49
N SER A 69 -19.62 29.99 5.54
CA SER A 69 -21.00 29.83 6.02
C SER A 69 -22.07 30.06 4.96
N ASN A 70 -21.77 30.88 3.96
CA ASN A 70 -22.73 31.23 2.91
C ASN A 70 -22.81 30.17 1.81
N VAL A 71 -21.76 29.36 1.63
CA VAL A 71 -21.72 28.28 0.62
C VAL A 71 -22.09 26.95 1.25
N SER A 72 -21.73 26.71 2.51
CA SER A 72 -22.13 25.46 3.18
C SER A 72 -23.65 25.27 3.25
N SER A 73 -24.44 26.36 3.26
CA SER A 73 -25.90 26.30 3.20
C SER A 73 -26.46 25.82 1.86
N CYS A 74 -25.70 25.95 0.77
CA CYS A 74 -26.11 25.48 -0.54
C CYS A 74 -25.51 24.12 -0.92
N ILE A 75 -24.83 23.44 -0.01
CA ILE A 75 -24.20 22.14 -0.24
C ILE A 75 -25.00 21.04 0.46
N ASP A 76 -25.32 19.96 -0.25
CA ASP A 76 -25.85 18.74 0.34
C ASP A 76 -24.75 17.76 0.73
N LEU A 77 -23.75 17.59 -0.14
CA LEU A 77 -22.67 16.63 0.06
C LEU A 77 -21.40 17.09 -0.65
N VAL A 78 -20.27 16.81 -0.03
CA VAL A 78 -18.96 16.83 -0.68
C VAL A 78 -18.34 15.46 -0.43
N TYR A 79 -18.11 14.72 -1.49
CA TYR A 79 -17.43 13.43 -1.47
C TYR A 79 -16.12 13.58 -2.23
N MET A 80 -15.02 13.19 -1.57
CA MET A 80 -13.68 13.31 -2.13
C MET A 80 -12.91 12.00 -1.96
N THR A 81 -12.17 11.60 -2.99
CA THR A 81 -11.27 10.44 -2.96
C THR A 81 -9.83 10.89 -3.12
N GLY A 82 -8.93 10.20 -2.46
CA GLY A 82 -7.51 10.52 -2.47
C GLY A 82 -6.69 9.44 -1.79
N ILE A 83 -5.38 9.46 -2.02
CA ILE A 83 -4.45 8.48 -1.45
C ILE A 83 -4.00 8.97 -0.07
N LEU A 84 -3.68 10.25 0.04
CA LEU A 84 -3.23 10.85 1.27
C LEU A 84 -4.40 11.25 2.16
N PRO A 85 -4.28 11.03 3.48
CA PRO A 85 -5.19 11.62 4.44
C PRO A 85 -5.04 13.16 4.48
N ILE A 86 -6.14 13.84 4.82
CA ILE A 86 -6.17 15.27 5.06
C ILE A 86 -5.27 15.60 6.26
N ARG A 87 -4.44 16.63 6.15
CA ARG A 87 -3.57 17.09 7.24
C ARG A 87 -4.40 17.48 8.47
N THR A 88 -4.24 16.77 9.58
CA THR A 88 -4.98 17.00 10.83
C THR A 88 -4.67 18.35 11.48
N GLN A 89 -3.56 19.01 11.12
CA GLN A 89 -3.19 20.33 11.64
C GLN A 89 -3.75 21.52 10.82
N SER A 90 -4.57 21.31 9.78
CA SER A 90 -4.99 22.42 8.90
C SER A 90 -6.51 22.50 8.63
N THR A 91 -6.98 23.75 8.58
CA THR A 91 -8.09 24.39 7.84
C THR A 91 -9.30 23.62 7.29
N LEU A 92 -9.20 22.34 6.91
CA LEU A 92 -10.25 21.51 6.30
C LEU A 92 -10.91 20.51 7.28
N ASN A 93 -10.87 20.79 8.58
CA ASN A 93 -11.47 19.97 9.65
C ASN A 93 -13.01 19.79 9.60
N MET A 94 -13.67 20.17 8.51
CA MET A 94 -15.11 19.93 8.28
C MET A 94 -15.42 18.57 7.66
N PHE A 95 -14.40 17.85 7.17
CA PHE A 95 -14.58 16.54 6.55
C PHE A 95 -14.49 15.41 7.58
N THR A 96 -15.34 14.41 7.40
CA THR A 96 -15.16 13.10 8.04
C THR A 96 -14.29 12.27 7.12
N GLU A 97 -13.18 11.77 7.63
CA GLU A 97 -12.22 10.98 6.87
C GLU A 97 -12.36 9.49 7.17
N TYR A 98 -12.28 8.69 6.11
CA TYR A 98 -12.13 7.24 6.16
C TYR A 98 -10.90 6.85 5.35
N ASN A 99 -10.00 6.07 5.92
CA ASN A 99 -8.73 5.69 5.28
C ASN A 99 -8.30 4.26 5.66
N MET A 100 -7.16 3.79 5.14
CA MET A 100 -6.67 2.42 5.39
C MET A 100 -6.31 2.12 6.86
N LEU A 101 -6.16 3.14 7.70
CA LEU A 101 -5.95 3.00 9.15
C LEU A 101 -7.27 2.98 9.93
N ASP A 102 -8.29 3.66 9.40
CA ASP A 102 -9.64 3.74 9.98
C ASP A 102 -10.72 3.88 8.89
N SER A 103 -11.28 2.75 8.46
CA SER A 103 -12.11 2.66 7.26
C SER A 103 -13.61 2.50 7.51
N PHE A 104 -14.05 2.44 8.77
CA PHE A 104 -15.47 2.25 9.10
C PHE A 104 -16.29 3.50 8.75
N PRO A 105 -17.43 3.40 8.04
CA PRO A 105 -18.17 2.18 7.68
C PRO A 105 -18.09 1.78 6.19
N ILE A 106 -17.04 2.20 5.47
CA ILE A 106 -16.98 2.09 4.00
C ILE A 106 -16.23 0.86 3.49
N GLU A 107 -15.82 -0.07 4.36
CA GLU A 107 -14.89 -1.15 4.05
C GLU A 107 -15.37 -2.05 2.91
N SER A 108 -16.67 -2.32 2.84
CA SER A 108 -17.25 -3.16 1.78
C SER A 108 -17.29 -2.49 0.40
N TYR A 109 -16.93 -1.21 0.30
CA TYR A 109 -17.02 -0.43 -0.93
C TYR A 109 -15.64 -0.03 -1.51
N VAL A 110 -14.54 -0.30 -0.79
CA VAL A 110 -13.19 0.07 -1.25
C VAL A 110 -12.48 -1.05 -2.03
N GLY A 111 -13.09 -2.24 -2.11
CA GLY A 111 -12.57 -3.38 -2.86
C GLY A 111 -13.62 -4.50 -2.97
N LEU A 112 -13.28 -5.60 -3.65
CA LEU A 112 -14.17 -6.76 -3.70
C LEU A 112 -14.11 -7.53 -2.39
N ILE A 113 -15.26 -7.93 -1.84
CA ILE A 113 -15.31 -8.78 -0.65
C ILE A 113 -15.22 -10.26 -1.02
N GLU A 114 -14.80 -11.10 -0.07
CA GLU A 114 -14.58 -12.53 -0.29
C GLU A 114 -15.76 -13.26 -0.93
N THR A 115 -17.00 -12.93 -0.54
CA THR A 115 -18.21 -13.53 -1.12
C THR A 115 -18.45 -13.15 -2.57
N GLU A 116 -18.09 -11.92 -2.97
CA GLU A 116 -18.17 -11.47 -4.36
C GLU A 116 -17.15 -12.21 -5.23
N VAL A 117 -15.92 -12.35 -4.71
CA VAL A 117 -14.85 -13.08 -5.40
C VAL A 117 -15.21 -14.57 -5.55
N ILE A 118 -15.75 -15.21 -4.51
CA ILE A 118 -16.27 -16.59 -4.62
C ILE A 118 -17.35 -16.68 -5.70
N GLY A 119 -18.28 -15.71 -5.74
CA GLY A 119 -19.33 -15.65 -6.77
C GLY A 119 -18.77 -15.54 -8.18
N LEU A 120 -17.76 -14.68 -8.37
CA LEU A 120 -17.06 -14.52 -9.64
C LEU A 120 -16.31 -15.81 -10.04
N CYS A 121 -15.57 -16.44 -9.13
CA CYS A 121 -14.86 -17.68 -9.40
C CYS A 121 -15.81 -18.81 -9.83
N ASN A 122 -16.96 -18.94 -9.16
CA ASN A 122 -17.98 -19.93 -9.52
C ASN A 122 -18.59 -19.64 -10.90
N LYS A 123 -18.87 -18.36 -11.21
CA LYS A 123 -19.47 -17.96 -12.49
C LYS A 123 -18.53 -18.21 -13.67
N TYR A 124 -17.23 -18.01 -13.50
CA TYR A 124 -16.24 -18.09 -14.57
C TYR A 124 -15.32 -19.33 -14.47
N ASN A 125 -15.67 -20.30 -13.61
CA ASN A 125 -14.93 -21.55 -13.41
C ASN A 125 -13.43 -21.34 -13.10
N ARG A 126 -13.13 -20.50 -12.10
CA ARG A 126 -11.76 -20.18 -11.65
C ARG A 126 -11.48 -20.80 -10.27
N ASP A 127 -10.21 -21.10 -9.99
CA ASP A 127 -9.80 -21.56 -8.66
C ASP A 127 -9.74 -20.39 -7.68
N PHE A 128 -10.68 -20.39 -6.73
CA PHE A 128 -10.72 -19.38 -5.67
C PHE A 128 -9.47 -19.40 -4.79
N ASN A 129 -8.85 -20.55 -4.53
CA ASN A 129 -7.66 -20.61 -3.68
C ASN A 129 -6.45 -19.94 -4.34
N GLU A 130 -6.34 -20.07 -5.66
CA GLU A 130 -5.30 -19.39 -6.44
C GLU A 130 -5.49 -17.87 -6.41
N ILE A 131 -6.70 -17.39 -6.76
CA ILE A 131 -7.06 -15.96 -6.72
C ILE A 131 -6.90 -15.39 -5.29
N LYS A 132 -7.27 -16.17 -4.27
CA LYS A 132 -7.06 -15.81 -2.86
C LYS A 132 -5.59 -15.64 -2.52
N LYS A 133 -4.73 -16.55 -2.95
CA LYS A 133 -3.28 -16.45 -2.71
C LYS A 133 -2.67 -15.21 -3.39
N TRP A 134 -3.15 -14.89 -4.59
CA TRP A 134 -2.63 -13.77 -5.37
C TRP A 134 -3.12 -12.41 -4.89
N TYR A 135 -4.42 -12.28 -4.62
CA TYR A 135 -5.07 -10.96 -4.53
C TYR A 135 -5.77 -10.66 -3.20
N LYS A 136 -5.98 -11.66 -2.32
CA LYS A 136 -6.50 -11.39 -0.96
C LYS A 136 -5.40 -10.76 -0.12
N GLY A 137 -5.60 -9.56 0.42
CA GLY A 137 -4.55 -9.01 1.27
C GLY A 137 -4.90 -7.91 2.25
N TYR A 138 -5.99 -7.18 2.04
CA TYR A 138 -6.41 -6.15 3.00
C TYR A 138 -7.49 -6.69 3.91
N ILE A 139 -7.33 -6.50 5.22
CA ILE A 139 -8.34 -6.86 6.21
C ILE A 139 -8.73 -5.59 6.94
N LEU A 140 -9.85 -5.02 6.54
CA LEU A 140 -10.39 -3.78 7.11
C LEU A 140 -11.57 -4.11 8.00
N ASN A 141 -11.44 -3.87 9.30
CA ASN A 141 -12.46 -4.18 10.32
C ASN A 141 -13.09 -5.59 10.21
N GLY A 142 -12.26 -6.58 9.84
CA GLY A 142 -12.66 -7.98 9.70
C GLY A 142 -13.13 -8.38 8.30
N ILE A 143 -13.31 -7.44 7.39
CA ILE A 143 -13.68 -7.70 6.00
C ILE A 143 -12.40 -7.94 5.19
N SER A 144 -12.33 -9.11 4.54
CA SER A 144 -11.25 -9.45 3.61
C SER A 144 -11.54 -8.84 2.25
N LEU A 145 -10.62 -8.00 1.79
CA LEU A 145 -10.73 -7.27 0.54
C LEU A 145 -9.70 -7.74 -0.47
N TYR A 146 -10.11 -7.67 -1.72
CA TYR A 146 -9.36 -8.06 -2.90
C TYR A 146 -9.30 -6.88 -3.86
N ASN A 147 -8.16 -6.73 -4.54
CA ASN A 147 -8.01 -5.71 -5.57
C ASN A 147 -9.00 -5.98 -6.72
N PRO A 148 -9.92 -5.04 -7.04
CA PRO A 148 -10.92 -5.27 -8.09
C PRO A 148 -10.32 -5.50 -9.47
N ILE A 149 -9.32 -4.69 -9.88
CA ILE A 149 -8.73 -4.82 -11.21
C ILE A 149 -7.99 -6.15 -11.32
N SER A 150 -7.21 -6.55 -10.31
CA SER A 150 -6.45 -7.79 -10.37
C SER A 150 -7.34 -9.03 -10.40
N VAL A 151 -8.42 -9.06 -9.61
CA VAL A 151 -9.38 -10.16 -9.67
C VAL A 151 -10.07 -10.22 -11.04
N VAL A 152 -10.53 -9.09 -11.55
CA VAL A 152 -11.24 -9.01 -12.83
C VAL A 152 -10.34 -9.44 -14.00
N GLU A 153 -9.12 -8.91 -14.07
CA GLU A 153 -8.14 -9.29 -15.10
C GLU A 153 -7.79 -10.77 -14.99
N SER A 154 -7.60 -11.30 -13.78
CA SER A 154 -7.27 -12.71 -13.60
C SER A 154 -8.37 -13.66 -14.07
N ILE A 155 -9.62 -13.21 -14.02
CA ILE A 155 -10.77 -13.96 -14.53
C ILE A 155 -10.79 -13.89 -16.07
N PHE A 156 -10.66 -12.69 -16.64
CA PHE A 156 -10.76 -12.49 -18.09
C PHE A 156 -9.58 -13.08 -18.86
N GLN A 157 -8.36 -13.00 -18.32
CA GLN A 157 -7.15 -13.55 -18.92
C GLN A 157 -6.96 -15.04 -18.59
N ASN A 158 -7.77 -15.57 -17.68
CA ASN A 158 -7.69 -16.95 -17.21
C ASN A 158 -6.31 -17.31 -16.60
N GLU A 159 -5.59 -16.32 -16.07
CA GLU A 159 -4.26 -16.44 -15.46
C GLU A 159 -4.19 -15.56 -14.22
N CYS A 160 -3.40 -15.91 -13.20
CA CYS A 160 -3.09 -14.98 -12.11
C CYS A 160 -1.71 -14.39 -12.37
N ASP A 161 -1.63 -13.07 -12.51
CA ASP A 161 -0.40 -12.32 -12.74
C ASP A 161 -0.43 -10.95 -12.03
N GLU A 162 0.63 -10.17 -12.21
CA GLU A 162 0.82 -8.79 -11.78
C GLU A 162 -0.08 -7.84 -12.61
N TYR A 163 -1.36 -7.71 -12.23
CA TYR A 163 -2.35 -6.86 -12.90
C TYR A 163 -2.51 -5.49 -12.25
N TRP A 164 -2.01 -5.34 -11.04
CA TRP A 164 -1.92 -4.07 -10.33
C TRP A 164 -0.90 -3.15 -11.04
N ASN A 165 -1.34 -2.58 -12.15
CA ASN A 165 -0.54 -1.68 -12.96
C ASN A 165 -0.60 -0.27 -12.40
N LYS A 166 0.54 0.24 -11.93
CA LYS A 166 0.88 1.67 -12.07
C LYS A 166 2.37 1.80 -12.36
N THR A 167 2.75 2.05 -13.60
CA THR A 167 4.16 2.25 -14.02
C THR A 167 4.85 3.40 -13.28
N SER A 168 4.08 4.32 -12.68
CA SER A 168 4.54 5.39 -11.78
C SER A 168 4.83 4.95 -10.35
N SER A 169 4.45 3.73 -9.96
CA SER A 169 4.38 3.30 -8.57
C SER A 169 5.70 2.76 -8.02
N ILE A 170 6.55 2.19 -8.89
CA ILE A 170 7.82 1.59 -8.46
C ILE A 170 8.80 2.66 -7.96
N GLU A 171 8.77 3.88 -8.50
CA GLU A 171 9.58 5.00 -8.01
C GLU A 171 9.21 5.36 -6.58
N THR A 172 7.93 5.65 -6.36
CA THR A 172 7.37 5.95 -5.04
C THR A 172 7.66 4.85 -4.02
N LEU A 173 7.49 3.57 -4.40
CA LEU A 173 7.84 2.44 -3.54
C LEU A 173 9.34 2.45 -3.19
N THR A 174 10.21 2.62 -4.19
CA THR A 174 11.66 2.64 -3.96
C THR A 174 12.10 3.82 -3.10
N ASP A 175 11.49 4.99 -3.25
CA ASP A 175 11.83 6.19 -2.49
C ASP A 175 11.55 5.98 -1.00
N TYR A 176 10.36 5.49 -0.66
CA TYR A 176 10.00 5.25 0.75
C TYR A 176 10.69 4.00 1.31
N MET A 177 10.90 2.95 0.53
CA MET A 177 11.72 1.80 0.95
C MET A 177 13.16 2.22 1.27
N ASN A 178 13.74 3.12 0.47
CA ASN A 178 15.10 3.59 0.65
C ASN A 178 15.22 4.79 1.61
N TYR A 179 14.17 5.07 2.39
CA TYR A 179 14.18 6.08 3.43
C TYR A 179 15.46 6.02 4.28
N ASP A 180 16.07 7.20 4.48
CA ASP A 180 17.32 7.41 5.23
C ASP A 180 18.44 6.45 4.77
N ASN A 181 18.60 6.34 3.44
CA ASN A 181 19.59 5.49 2.77
C ASN A 181 19.52 4.01 3.16
N GLY A 182 18.29 3.47 3.24
CA GLY A 182 18.06 2.05 3.49
C GLY A 182 17.92 1.67 4.96
N LYS A 183 17.53 2.61 5.83
CA LYS A 183 17.23 2.34 7.24
C LYS A 183 16.08 1.35 7.44
N LEU A 184 15.24 1.17 6.42
CA LEU A 184 14.16 0.18 6.43
C LEU A 184 14.58 -1.21 5.96
N LYS A 185 15.81 -1.45 5.49
CA LYS A 185 16.25 -2.74 4.90
C LYS A 185 15.85 -3.95 5.74
N ASP A 186 16.15 -3.94 7.03
CA ASP A 186 15.84 -5.04 7.94
C ASP A 186 14.32 -5.26 8.08
N ILE A 187 13.55 -4.17 8.13
CA ILE A 187 12.09 -4.22 8.23
C ILE A 187 11.50 -4.76 6.94
N ILE A 188 11.96 -4.27 5.78
CA ILE A 188 11.54 -4.74 4.46
C ILE A 188 11.85 -6.22 4.29
N CYS A 189 13.04 -6.67 4.68
CA CYS A 189 13.43 -8.08 4.66
C CYS A 189 12.45 -8.93 5.47
N LYS A 190 12.11 -8.52 6.69
CA LYS A 190 11.14 -9.23 7.55
C LYS A 190 9.75 -9.32 6.91
N VAL A 191 9.19 -8.21 6.42
CA VAL A 191 7.85 -8.25 5.82
C VAL A 191 7.81 -9.02 4.49
N LEU A 192 8.89 -9.04 3.72
CA LEU A 192 9.07 -9.92 2.55
C LEU A 192 9.05 -11.39 2.92
N LEU A 193 9.62 -11.73 4.08
CA LEU A 193 9.56 -13.08 4.63
C LEU A 193 8.17 -13.43 5.19
N GLY A 194 7.20 -12.52 5.13
CA GLY A 194 5.84 -12.72 5.60
C GLY A 194 5.66 -12.42 7.09
N GLU A 195 6.67 -11.84 7.74
CA GLU A 195 6.54 -11.35 9.10
C GLU A 195 5.74 -10.04 9.15
N LYS A 196 5.20 -9.73 10.33
CA LYS A 196 4.57 -8.43 10.60
C LYS A 196 5.57 -7.50 11.29
N ALA A 197 5.64 -6.24 10.86
CA ALA A 197 6.52 -5.23 11.46
C ALA A 197 5.72 -4.22 12.28
N LYS A 198 6.17 -3.90 13.50
CA LYS A 198 5.54 -2.84 14.32
C LYS A 198 5.69 -1.48 13.64
N VAL A 199 4.62 -0.70 13.66
CA VAL A 199 4.59 0.65 13.08
C VAL A 199 3.79 1.58 13.98
N ASN A 200 4.35 2.76 14.28
CA ASN A 200 3.63 3.85 14.93
C ASN A 200 3.12 4.86 13.90
N VAL A 201 1.91 4.61 13.39
CA VAL A 201 1.28 5.43 12.35
C VAL A 201 1.06 6.90 12.72
N ARG A 202 1.11 7.24 14.01
CA ARG A 202 0.99 8.63 14.49
C ARG A 202 2.22 9.50 14.22
N LYS A 203 3.34 8.91 13.78
CA LYS A 203 4.54 9.68 13.40
C LYS A 203 4.46 10.28 12.01
N PHE A 204 3.50 9.86 11.19
CA PHE A 204 3.25 10.52 9.92
C PHE A 204 2.35 11.74 10.15
N GLU A 205 2.83 12.92 9.77
CA GLU A 205 2.11 14.20 9.92
C GLU A 205 1.22 14.53 8.71
N ASN A 206 0.95 13.54 7.85
CA ASN A 206 0.25 13.72 6.57
C ASN A 206 0.96 14.74 5.64
N ASP A 207 2.29 14.80 5.75
CA ASP A 207 3.17 15.71 5.02
C ASP A 207 4.31 14.92 4.37
N LEU A 208 4.21 14.75 3.04
CA LEU A 208 5.21 14.01 2.26
C LEU A 208 6.57 14.71 2.24
N THR A 209 6.65 16.02 2.51
CA THR A 209 7.92 16.73 2.64
C THR A 209 8.63 16.45 3.97
N LYS A 210 7.95 15.82 4.93
CA LYS A 210 8.43 15.57 6.31
C LYS A 210 8.48 14.09 6.67
N VAL A 211 8.95 13.24 5.75
CA VAL A 211 9.22 11.84 6.06
C VAL A 211 10.53 11.74 6.85
N ASN A 212 10.41 11.79 8.19
CA ASN A 212 11.55 11.88 9.10
C ASN A 212 11.73 10.65 10.00
N SER A 213 10.98 9.57 9.75
CA SER A 213 11.13 8.33 10.50
C SER A 213 10.74 7.11 9.67
N SER A 214 11.28 5.95 10.07
CA SER A 214 10.88 4.65 9.54
C SER A 214 9.38 4.41 9.66
N ASP A 215 8.77 4.83 10.77
CA ASP A 215 7.32 4.73 10.97
C ASP A 215 6.55 5.58 9.95
N SER A 216 7.02 6.79 9.65
CA SER A 216 6.39 7.70 8.69
C SER A 216 6.44 7.11 7.27
N ALA A 217 7.60 6.58 6.86
CA ALA A 217 7.77 5.92 5.57
C ALA A 217 6.89 4.66 5.44
N LEU A 218 6.83 3.82 6.48
CA LEU A 218 5.92 2.66 6.50
C LEU A 218 4.44 3.07 6.47
N THR A 219 4.08 4.18 7.11
CA THR A 219 2.70 4.70 7.09
C THR A 219 2.30 5.18 5.71
N ILE A 220 3.22 5.82 4.97
CA ILE A 220 2.97 6.19 3.58
C ILE A 220 2.79 4.96 2.70
N LEU A 221 3.63 3.93 2.88
CA LEU A 221 3.45 2.65 2.18
C LEU A 221 2.11 1.96 2.51
N ILE A 222 1.55 2.19 3.70
CA ILE A 222 0.18 1.75 4.03
C ILE A 222 -0.86 2.54 3.23
N HIS A 223 -0.75 3.87 3.19
CA HIS A 223 -1.69 4.72 2.43
C HIS A 223 -1.62 4.50 0.92
N LEU A 224 -0.48 4.07 0.40
CA LEU A 224 -0.28 3.74 -1.01
C LEU A 224 -0.71 2.32 -1.37
N ASP A 225 -1.30 1.57 -0.44
CA ASP A 225 -1.68 0.16 -0.65
C ASP A 225 -0.48 -0.75 -1.02
N TYR A 226 0.71 -0.46 -0.49
CA TYR A 226 1.85 -1.39 -0.55
C TYR A 226 1.93 -2.27 0.70
N LEU A 227 1.42 -1.79 1.83
CA LEU A 227 1.38 -2.52 3.08
C LEU A 227 -0.04 -2.52 3.63
N ALA A 228 -0.51 -3.68 4.08
CA ALA A 228 -1.70 -3.73 4.92
C ALA A 228 -1.35 -3.38 6.37
N TYR A 229 -2.33 -2.85 7.11
CA TYR A 229 -2.19 -2.48 8.52
C TYR A 229 -3.17 -3.25 9.41
N ASP A 230 -2.65 -3.82 10.49
CA ASP A 230 -3.45 -4.42 11.55
C ASP A 230 -3.53 -3.44 12.72
N LYS A 231 -4.67 -2.73 12.83
CA LYS A 231 -4.92 -1.72 13.87
C LYS A 231 -4.82 -2.25 15.30
N LYS A 232 -5.21 -3.51 15.52
CA LYS A 232 -5.21 -4.13 16.86
C LYS A 232 -3.78 -4.43 17.32
N LEU A 233 -2.97 -4.99 16.43
CA LEU A 233 -1.58 -5.36 16.71
C LEU A 233 -0.60 -4.20 16.50
N LYS A 234 -1.02 -3.14 15.80
CA LYS A 234 -0.20 -1.98 15.37
C LYS A 234 1.02 -2.42 14.56
N VAL A 235 0.75 -3.25 13.56
CA VAL A 235 1.78 -3.82 12.67
C VAL A 235 1.37 -3.69 11.21
N CYS A 236 2.35 -3.58 10.33
CA CYS A 236 2.19 -3.63 8.89
C CYS A 236 2.76 -4.92 8.30
N TYR A 237 2.29 -5.31 7.12
CA TYR A 237 2.73 -6.50 6.40
C TYR A 237 2.44 -6.37 4.90
N ILE A 238 3.14 -7.15 4.07
CA ILE A 238 2.83 -7.24 2.64
C ILE A 238 1.51 -8.01 2.47
N PRO A 239 0.50 -7.43 1.82
CA PRO A 239 -0.87 -7.92 1.85
C PRO A 239 -1.06 -9.24 1.10
N ASN A 240 -0.47 -9.39 -0.08
CA ASN A 240 -0.73 -10.51 -0.98
C ASN A 240 0.50 -10.82 -1.87
N TYR A 241 0.41 -11.85 -2.71
CA TYR A 241 1.53 -12.26 -3.55
C TYR A 241 1.85 -11.26 -4.66
N GLU A 242 0.83 -10.59 -5.22
CA GLU A 242 1.00 -9.55 -6.23
C GLU A 242 1.85 -8.38 -5.71
N ILE A 243 1.51 -7.81 -4.55
CA ILE A 243 2.29 -6.72 -3.95
C ILE A 243 3.69 -7.21 -3.54
N LYS A 244 3.84 -8.48 -3.14
CA LYS A 244 5.15 -9.07 -2.87
C LYS A 244 6.08 -9.01 -4.08
N LYS A 245 5.56 -9.20 -5.29
CA LYS A 245 6.32 -9.08 -6.55
C LYS A 245 6.81 -7.65 -6.80
N GLU A 246 5.99 -6.66 -6.49
CA GLU A 246 6.41 -5.25 -6.58
C GLU A 246 7.55 -4.92 -5.61
N PHE A 247 7.55 -5.46 -4.39
CA PHE A 247 8.70 -5.35 -3.49
C PHE A 247 9.95 -6.06 -4.07
N GLU A 248 9.82 -7.25 -4.65
CA GLU A 248 10.95 -7.96 -5.31
C GLU A 248 11.55 -7.10 -6.45
N ARG A 249 10.70 -6.43 -7.24
CA ARG A 249 11.13 -5.51 -8.30
C ARG A 249 11.80 -4.26 -7.73
N ALA A 250 11.28 -3.71 -6.63
CA ALA A 250 11.85 -2.55 -5.96
C ALA A 250 13.25 -2.84 -5.40
N LEU A 251 13.47 -4.02 -4.82
CA LEU A 251 14.79 -4.46 -4.35
C LEU A 251 15.83 -4.45 -5.48
N LYS A 252 15.44 -4.95 -6.67
CA LYS A 252 16.30 -4.96 -7.85
C LYS A 252 16.65 -3.55 -8.31
N LYS A 253 15.66 -2.64 -8.32
CA LYS A 253 15.86 -1.23 -8.69
C LYS A 253 16.77 -0.48 -7.71
N LEU A 254 16.62 -0.74 -6.41
CA LEU A 254 17.46 -0.18 -5.35
C LEU A 254 18.86 -0.81 -5.27
N ASN A 255 19.11 -1.87 -6.02
CA ASN A 255 20.37 -2.62 -5.99
C ASN A 255 20.72 -3.14 -4.57
N TRP A 256 19.70 -3.52 -3.78
CA TRP A 256 19.87 -4.19 -2.49
C TRP A 256 20.22 -5.67 -2.71
N LYS A 257 21.39 -5.91 -3.28
CA LYS A 257 21.88 -7.23 -3.68
C LYS A 257 21.89 -8.22 -2.52
N GLU A 258 22.14 -7.73 -1.32
CA GLU A 258 22.14 -8.51 -0.08
C GLU A 258 20.78 -9.17 0.23
N ILE A 259 19.66 -8.59 -0.24
CA ILE A 259 18.31 -9.16 -0.10
C ILE A 259 17.88 -9.82 -1.42
N TYR A 260 18.13 -9.18 -2.56
CA TYR A 260 17.70 -9.66 -3.87
C TYR A 260 18.41 -10.95 -4.33
N ASN A 261 19.73 -11.06 -4.12
CA ASN A 261 20.49 -12.23 -4.58
C ASN A 261 20.03 -13.54 -3.92
N PRO A 262 19.87 -13.61 -2.57
CA PRO A 262 19.31 -14.79 -1.93
C PRO A 262 17.94 -15.18 -2.50
N ILE A 263 17.04 -14.20 -2.70
CA ILE A 263 15.71 -14.44 -3.27
C ILE A 263 15.81 -15.02 -4.69
N SER A 264 16.60 -14.38 -5.57
CA SER A 264 16.77 -14.79 -6.96
C SER A 264 17.38 -16.19 -7.10
N ASN A 265 18.30 -16.56 -6.21
CA ASN A 265 18.98 -17.87 -6.26
C ASN A 265 18.23 -18.96 -5.47
N SER A 266 17.22 -18.60 -4.67
CA SER A 266 16.58 -19.52 -3.73
C SER A 266 15.91 -20.74 -4.38
N LYS A 267 15.39 -20.62 -5.60
CA LYS A 267 14.83 -21.76 -6.33
C LYS A 267 15.90 -22.79 -6.66
N LYS A 268 17.05 -22.33 -7.17
CA LYS A 268 18.19 -23.20 -7.47
C LYS A 268 18.76 -23.83 -6.21
N LEU A 269 18.86 -23.06 -5.11
CA LEU A 269 19.27 -23.60 -3.82
C LEU A 269 18.34 -24.73 -3.38
N TYR A 270 17.03 -24.52 -3.44
CA TYR A 270 16.04 -25.55 -3.12
C TYR A 270 16.21 -26.82 -3.97
N GLU A 271 16.33 -26.68 -5.29
CA GLU A 271 16.52 -27.82 -6.21
C GLU A 271 17.80 -28.61 -5.93
N GLU A 272 18.90 -27.94 -5.62
CA GLU A 272 20.17 -28.56 -5.25
C GLU A 272 20.12 -29.22 -3.86
N THR A 273 19.33 -28.66 -2.93
CA THR A 273 19.05 -29.27 -1.62
C THR A 273 18.31 -30.60 -1.78
N LEU A 274 17.32 -30.69 -2.68
CA LEU A 274 16.63 -31.95 -2.96
C LEU A 274 17.56 -33.02 -3.56
N LYS A 275 18.60 -32.61 -4.29
CA LYS A 275 19.63 -33.52 -4.84
C LYS A 275 20.71 -33.89 -3.82
N GLY A 276 20.72 -33.27 -2.64
CA GLY A 276 21.76 -33.48 -1.63
C GLY A 276 23.12 -32.86 -1.98
N ASN A 277 23.17 -31.80 -2.80
CA ASN A 277 24.42 -31.17 -3.22
C ASN A 277 24.98 -30.23 -2.12
N VAL A 278 25.62 -30.83 -1.11
CA VAL A 278 26.15 -30.13 0.07
C VAL A 278 27.15 -29.02 -0.28
N GLU A 279 27.99 -29.22 -1.31
CA GLU A 279 28.99 -28.22 -1.72
C GLU A 279 28.31 -26.94 -2.22
N PHE A 280 27.28 -27.08 -3.07
CA PHE A 280 26.51 -25.94 -3.58
C PHE A 280 25.75 -25.21 -2.47
N ILE A 281 25.14 -25.96 -1.55
CA ILE A 281 24.39 -25.42 -0.41
C ILE A 281 25.32 -24.58 0.48
N ASN A 282 26.46 -25.14 0.88
CA ASN A 282 27.42 -24.44 1.74
C ASN A 282 27.94 -23.17 1.09
N LYS A 283 28.34 -23.26 -0.19
CA LYS A 283 28.83 -22.09 -0.94
C LYS A 283 27.80 -20.98 -1.00
N THR A 284 26.56 -21.32 -1.35
CA THR A 284 25.47 -20.35 -1.52
C THR A 284 25.09 -19.68 -0.19
N LEU A 285 24.97 -20.46 0.89
CA LEU A 285 24.68 -19.91 2.22
C LEU A 285 25.82 -19.04 2.75
N ASP A 286 27.09 -19.41 2.52
CA ASP A 286 28.24 -18.58 2.89
C ASP A 286 28.29 -17.27 2.10
N GLU A 287 27.93 -17.28 0.80
CA GLU A 287 27.83 -16.07 -0.04
C GLU A 287 26.71 -15.14 0.46
N ASN A 288 25.50 -15.68 0.66
CA ASN A 288 24.36 -14.90 1.18
C ASN A 288 24.64 -14.34 2.58
N HIS A 289 25.34 -15.11 3.42
CA HIS A 289 25.77 -14.65 4.74
C HIS A 289 26.69 -13.43 4.65
N LYS A 290 27.73 -13.50 3.81
CA LYS A 290 28.68 -12.41 3.61
C LYS A 290 28.00 -11.13 3.13
N ASP A 291 27.06 -11.26 2.19
CA ASP A 291 26.35 -10.12 1.61
C ASP A 291 25.40 -9.46 2.62
N LEU A 292 24.64 -10.25 3.39
CA LEU A 292 23.59 -9.72 4.30
C LEU A 292 24.13 -9.25 5.66
N ALA A 293 25.04 -10.02 6.27
CA ALA A 293 25.46 -9.78 7.66
C ALA A 293 26.86 -9.18 7.77
N GLY A 294 27.64 -9.23 6.69
CA GLY A 294 29.06 -8.91 6.69
C GLY A 294 29.90 -9.93 7.47
N PRO A 295 31.25 -9.87 7.34
CA PRO A 295 32.14 -10.91 7.86
C PRO A 295 32.18 -11.01 9.39
N PHE A 296 31.77 -9.96 10.12
CA PHE A 296 31.88 -9.88 11.58
C PHE A 296 30.67 -10.45 12.34
N ASN A 297 29.58 -10.80 11.65
CA ASN A 297 28.34 -11.27 12.26
C ASN A 297 28.06 -12.76 11.99
N LYS A 298 29.12 -13.58 11.79
CA LYS A 298 28.99 -14.97 11.33
C LYS A 298 28.13 -15.89 12.20
N ASN A 299 28.12 -15.66 13.51
CA ASN A 299 27.60 -16.63 14.47
C ASN A 299 26.46 -16.11 15.35
N LYS A 300 25.74 -15.05 14.94
CA LYS A 300 24.52 -14.64 15.65
C LYS A 300 23.35 -15.45 15.11
N GLU A 301 22.75 -16.26 15.98
CA GLU A 301 21.61 -17.15 15.71
C GLU A 301 20.47 -16.42 14.97
N ASP A 302 20.06 -15.26 15.48
CA ASP A 302 19.01 -14.43 14.86
C ASP A 302 19.31 -14.07 13.40
N ILE A 303 20.59 -13.86 13.06
CA ILE A 303 21.03 -13.51 11.71
C ILE A 303 21.06 -14.76 10.84
N LEU A 304 21.54 -15.89 11.36
CA LEU A 304 21.57 -17.14 10.63
C LEU A 304 20.16 -17.60 10.25
N GLY A 305 19.18 -17.49 11.16
CA GLY A 305 17.78 -17.81 10.87
C GLY A 305 17.23 -16.98 9.71
N VAL A 306 17.47 -15.66 9.71
CA VAL A 306 17.05 -14.77 8.60
C VAL A 306 17.73 -15.15 7.29
N ILE A 307 19.03 -15.46 7.32
CA ILE A 307 19.79 -15.86 6.12
C ILE A 307 19.23 -17.14 5.52
N VAL A 308 18.96 -18.16 6.33
CA VAL A 308 18.39 -19.42 5.83
C VAL A 308 17.00 -19.17 5.27
N GLU A 309 16.14 -18.40 5.96
CA GLU A 309 14.80 -18.10 5.45
C GLU A 309 14.79 -17.36 4.13
N ILE A 310 15.61 -16.34 3.97
CA ILE A 310 15.68 -15.58 2.71
C ILE A 310 16.37 -16.39 1.60
N SER A 311 17.36 -17.22 1.95
CA SER A 311 18.03 -18.11 0.99
C SER A 311 17.09 -19.20 0.47
N TYR A 312 16.12 -19.65 1.27
CA TYR A 312 15.10 -20.60 0.87
C TYR A 312 13.75 -19.93 0.60
N TYR A 313 13.74 -18.65 0.21
CA TYR A 313 12.54 -17.87 -0.02
C TYR A 313 11.50 -18.56 -0.94
N ASN A 314 11.93 -19.14 -2.07
CA ASN A 314 11.03 -19.85 -2.99
C ASN A 314 10.50 -21.18 -2.43
N ALA A 315 11.11 -21.77 -1.40
CA ALA A 315 10.58 -22.98 -0.78
C ALA A 315 9.23 -22.73 -0.10
N LYS A 316 8.91 -21.48 0.28
CA LYS A 316 7.58 -21.09 0.79
C LYS A 316 6.43 -21.33 -0.20
N GLN A 317 6.73 -21.59 -1.48
CA GLN A 317 5.72 -21.99 -2.47
C GLN A 317 5.29 -23.44 -2.30
N PHE A 318 6.14 -24.28 -1.70
CA PHE A 318 5.96 -25.72 -1.59
C PHE A 318 5.81 -26.21 -0.14
N TYR A 319 6.23 -25.42 0.85
CA TYR A 319 6.23 -25.79 2.26
C TYR A 319 5.71 -24.66 3.14
N ASN A 320 5.06 -25.03 4.23
CA ASN A 320 4.87 -24.16 5.37
C ASN A 320 6.14 -24.15 6.24
N ILE A 321 6.72 -22.97 6.45
CA ILE A 321 7.95 -22.84 7.25
C ILE A 321 7.58 -22.46 8.67
N LYS A 322 7.91 -23.34 9.63
CA LYS A 322 7.71 -23.10 11.06
C LYS A 322 9.04 -22.77 11.72
N LYS A 323 9.08 -21.66 12.46
CA LYS A 323 10.22 -21.27 13.28
C LYS A 323 10.17 -21.96 14.63
N GLU A 324 11.35 -22.28 15.16
CA GLU A 324 11.52 -22.74 16.54
C GLU A 324 10.67 -23.97 16.87
N ASP A 325 10.59 -24.90 15.92
CA ASP A 325 9.77 -26.10 16.09
C ASP A 325 10.39 -27.04 17.12
N THR A 326 9.54 -27.60 17.97
CA THR A 326 9.96 -28.51 19.05
C THR A 326 9.63 -29.94 18.64
N SER A 327 10.66 -30.78 18.62
CA SER A 327 10.56 -32.21 18.32
C SER A 327 11.07 -33.04 19.49
N ILE A 328 10.82 -34.34 19.45
CA ILE A 328 11.32 -35.31 20.45
C ILE A 328 12.86 -35.34 20.48
N LEU A 329 13.53 -34.99 19.36
CA LEU A 329 14.98 -35.02 19.20
C LEU A 329 15.66 -33.69 19.56
N GLY A 330 14.88 -32.64 19.85
CA GLY A 330 15.39 -31.30 20.12
C GLY A 330 14.58 -30.21 19.42
N ARG A 331 15.16 -29.02 19.37
CA ARG A 331 14.57 -27.82 18.77
C ARG A 331 15.22 -27.57 17.41
N SER A 332 14.41 -27.30 16.39
CA SER A 332 14.87 -26.87 15.07
C SER A 332 14.53 -25.41 14.85
N ASP A 333 15.50 -24.63 14.39
CA ASP A 333 15.31 -23.20 14.11
C ASP A 333 14.27 -22.98 13.00
N LEU A 334 14.30 -23.84 11.98
CA LEU A 334 13.38 -23.83 10.85
C LEU A 334 12.96 -25.25 10.47
N SER A 335 11.65 -25.48 10.33
CA SER A 335 11.07 -26.71 9.78
C SER A 335 10.27 -26.39 8.51
N PHE A 336 10.57 -27.10 7.43
CA PHE A 336 9.85 -26.99 6.15
C PHE A 336 8.87 -28.15 6.06
N ILE A 337 7.57 -27.86 6.22
CA ILE A 337 6.50 -28.86 6.33
C ILE A 337 5.68 -28.84 5.04
N PRO A 338 5.55 -29.97 4.30
CA PRO A 338 4.77 -30.04 3.05
C PRO A 338 3.30 -29.67 3.20
#